data_AF-A0A819SH32-F1
#
_entry.id   AF-A0A819SH32-F1
#
_cell.length_a   1.000
_cell.length_b   1.000
_cell.length_c   1.000
_cell.angle_alpha   90.00
_cell.angle_beta   90.00
_cell.angle_gamma   90.00
#
_symmetry.space_group_name_H-M   'P 1'
#
loop_
_entity.id
_entity.type
_entity.pdbx_description
1 polymer ?
#
loop_
_entity_poly.entity_id
_entity_poly.type
_entity_poly.pdbx_seq_one_letter_code
_entity_poly.pdbx_strand_id
1 'polypeptide(L)' 'MLPQDEALDILVKFLRLHGYTKVKGIDLETIRELAAIVLKENVFVYGNKVYKQVLGGVRGSSFTLTLANIF' A
#
# COMPACT_ATOMS: atom_id res chain seq x y z
N MET A 1 2.80 14.08 -2.24
CA MET A 1 2.28 12.99 -1.38
C MET A 1 2.10 11.76 -2.25
N LEU A 2 2.37 10.56 -1.74
CA LEU A 2 2.26 9.30 -2.50
C LEU A 2 0.84 9.13 -3.07
N PRO A 3 0.64 9.17 -4.40
CA PRO A 3 -0.66 8.91 -5.01
C PRO A 3 -1.03 7.43 -4.80
N GLN A 4 -2.16 7.17 -4.12
CA GLN A 4 -2.44 5.84 -3.57
C GLN A 4 -2.66 4.78 -4.66
N ASP A 5 -3.44 5.08 -5.69
CA ASP A 5 -3.71 4.11 -6.78
C ASP A 5 -2.45 3.81 -7.60
N GLU A 6 -1.71 4.84 -7.98
CA GLU A 6 -0.46 4.68 -8.72
C GLU A 6 0.59 3.89 -7.91
N ALA A 7 0.62 4.07 -6.59
CA ALA A 7 1.53 3.34 -5.72
C ALA A 7 1.19 1.85 -5.63
N LEU A 8 -0.10 1.51 -5.65
CA LEU A 8 -0.56 0.13 -5.73
C LEU A 8 -0.21 -0.51 -7.08
N ASP A 9 -0.32 0.25 -8.17
CA ASP A 9 0.06 -0.22 -9.50
C ASP A 9 1.57 -0.44 -9.61
N ILE A 10 2.37 0.43 -8.98
CA ILE A 10 3.82 0.27 -8.89
C ILE A 10 4.22 -0.95 -8.06
N LEU A 11 3.51 -1.26 -6.97
CA LEU A 11 3.73 -2.50 -6.22
C LEU A 11 3.59 -3.72 -7.13
N VAL A 12 2.55 -3.76 -7.97
CA VAL A 12 2.35 -4.87 -8.93
C VAL A 12 3.48 -4.91 -9.95
N LYS A 13 3.89 -3.76 -10.50
CA LYS A 13 5.02 -3.68 -11.44
C LYS A 13 6.32 -4.17 -10.80
N PHE A 14 6.60 -3.77 -9.56
CA PHE A 14 7.78 -4.18 -8.80
C PHE A 14 7.82 -5.71 -8.60
N LEU A 15 6.69 -6.32 -8.25
CA LEU A 15 6.59 -7.77 -8.10
C LEU A 15 6.82 -8.49 -9.45
N ARG A 16 6.21 -7.99 -10.53
CA ARG A 16 6.44 -8.54 -11.89
C ARG A 16 7.89 -8.41 -12.32
N LEU A 17 8.55 -7.29 -12.02
CA LEU A 17 9.97 -7.06 -12.33
C LEU A 17 10.87 -8.09 -11.65
N HIS A 18 10.52 -8.57 -10.45
CA HIS A 18 11.24 -9.62 -9.73
C HIS A 18 10.79 -11.04 -10.09
N GLY A 19 10.04 -11.20 -11.20
CA GLY A 19 9.62 -12.50 -11.72
C GLY A 19 8.43 -13.12 -10.98
N TYR A 20 7.75 -12.39 -10.10
CA TYR A 20 6.56 -12.91 -9.43
C TYR A 20 5.34 -12.85 -10.37
N THR A 21 4.66 -13.98 -10.47
CA THR A 21 3.30 -14.09 -11.02
C THR A 21 2.27 -14.36 -9.92
N LYS A 22 2.72 -14.94 -8.79
CA LYS A 22 1.99 -15.16 -7.54
C LYS A 22 2.96 -15.11 -6.36
N VAL A 23 2.48 -14.81 -5.16
CA VAL A 23 3.23 -14.92 -3.91
C VAL A 23 2.53 -15.94 -3.02
N LYS A 24 3.20 -17.07 -2.74
CA LYS A 24 2.62 -18.17 -1.94
C LYS A 24 1.22 -18.61 -2.40
N GLY A 25 0.98 -18.61 -3.71
CA GLY A 25 -0.31 -18.98 -4.30
C GLY A 25 -1.32 -17.84 -4.46
N ILE A 26 -1.06 -16.68 -3.86
CA ILE A 26 -1.90 -15.47 -3.99
C ILE A 26 -1.51 -14.73 -5.28
N ASP A 27 -2.47 -14.43 -6.15
CA ASP A 27 -2.22 -13.66 -7.37
C ASP A 27 -1.96 -12.17 -7.07
N LEU A 28 -1.32 -11.49 -8.02
CA LEU A 28 -0.88 -10.11 -7.83
C LEU A 28 -2.05 -9.11 -7.69
N GLU A 29 -3.22 -9.40 -8.28
CA GLU A 29 -4.39 -8.53 -8.13
C GLU A 29 -4.97 -8.65 -6.74
N THR A 30 -5.07 -9.87 -6.19
CA THR A 30 -5.44 -10.08 -4.78
C THR A 30 -4.46 -9.37 -3.84
N ILE A 31 -3.14 -9.41 -4.12
CA ILE A 31 -2.14 -8.66 -3.34
C ILE A 31 -2.38 -7.16 -3.44
N ARG A 32 -2.69 -6.65 -4.63
CA ARG A 32 -3.02 -5.23 -4.88
C ARG A 32 -4.26 -4.81 -4.09
N GLU A 33 -5.31 -5.63 -4.06
CA GLU A 33 -6.54 -5.36 -3.31
C GLU A 33 -6.30 -5.37 -1.80
N LEU A 34 -5.54 -6.33 -1.28
CA LEU A 34 -5.15 -6.36 0.14
C LEU A 34 -4.31 -5.13 0.53
N ALA A 35 -3.36 -4.75 -0.32
CA ALA A 35 -2.58 -3.53 -0.16
C ALA A 35 -3.46 -2.27 -0.19
N ALA A 36 -4.48 -2.24 -1.04
CA ALA A 36 -5.43 -1.13 -1.14
C ALA A 36 -6.21 -0.94 0.16
N ILE A 37 -6.64 -2.01 0.82
CA ILE A 37 -7.33 -1.93 2.12
C ILE A 37 -6.43 -1.22 3.14
N VAL A 38 -5.16 -1.65 3.26
CA VAL A 38 -4.21 -1.06 4.22
C VAL A 38 -3.92 0.42 3.92
N LEU A 39 -3.82 0.78 2.64
CA LEU A 39 -3.47 2.14 2.23
C LEU A 39 -4.67 3.11 2.29
N LYS A 40 -5.85 2.65 1.85
CA LYS A 40 -7.07 3.49 1.72
C LYS A 40 -7.92 3.53 2.98
N GLU A 41 -7.92 2.47 3.79
CA GLU A 41 -8.59 2.45 5.10
C GLU A 41 -7.67 2.84 6.25
N ASN A 42 -6.55 3.52 5.92
CA ASN A 42 -5.57 3.90 6.92
C ASN A 42 -6.14 4.91 7.91
N VAL A 43 -6.24 4.49 9.18
CA VAL A 43 -6.73 5.27 10.30
C VAL A 43 -5.72 5.28 11.45
N PHE A 44 -5.67 6.39 12.19
CA PHE A 44 -4.87 6.52 13.40
C PHE A 44 -5.66 7.16 14.53
N VAL A 45 -5.30 6.85 15.77
CA VAL A 45 -5.96 7.37 16.97
C VAL A 45 -5.06 8.41 17.64
N TYR A 46 -5.64 9.58 17.94
CA TYR A 46 -4.96 10.62 18.71
C TYR A 46 -5.97 11.34 19.62
N GLY A 47 -5.67 11.44 20.91
CA GLY A 47 -6.52 12.14 21.88
C GLY A 47 -7.97 11.63 21.91
N ASN A 48 -8.16 10.30 21.89
CA ASN A 48 -9.47 9.62 21.85
C ASN A 48 -10.33 9.93 20.60
N LYS A 49 -9.71 10.41 19.52
CA LYS A 49 -10.34 10.63 18.21
C LYS A 49 -9.69 9.75 17.16
N VAL A 50 -10.49 9.28 16.20
CA VAL A 50 -10.04 8.52 15.03
C VAL A 50 -9.91 9.46 13.84
N TYR A 51 -8.77 9.41 13.16
CA TYR A 51 -8.47 10.20 11.97
C TYR A 51 -8.22 9.27 10.81
N LYS A 52 -8.83 9.56 9.65
CA LYS A 52 -8.57 8.84 8.40
C LYS A 52 -7.62 9.64 7.53
N GLN A 53 -6.57 8.98 7.03
CA GLN A 53 -5.68 9.62 6.07
C GLN A 53 -6.22 9.43 4.65
N VAL A 54 -6.64 10.53 4.02
CA VAL A 54 -7.30 10.51 2.70
C VAL A 54 -6.33 10.61 1.52
N LEU A 55 -5.08 11.03 1.76
CA LEU A 55 -4.03 11.17 0.76
C LEU A 55 -2.71 10.60 1.29
N GLY A 56 -1.87 10.04 0.43
CA GLY A 56 -0.60 9.44 0.86
C GLY A 56 -0.78 8.17 1.70
N GLY A 57 0.27 7.78 2.42
CA GLY A 57 0.18 6.77 3.49
C GLY A 57 0.79 7.29 4.80
N VAL A 58 0.57 6.59 5.91
CA VAL A 58 1.05 7.02 7.23
C VAL A 58 2.57 6.92 7.30
N ARG A 59 3.23 8.01 7.71
CA ARG A 59 4.71 8.14 7.74
C ARG A 59 5.42 7.14 8.67
N GLY A 60 4.71 6.52 9.60
CA GLY A 60 5.24 5.47 10.49
C GLY A 60 4.97 4.04 10.01
N SER A 61 4.20 3.85 8.94
CA SER A 61 3.92 2.53 8.40
C SER A 61 5.08 2.04 7.56
N SER A 62 5.67 0.90 7.93
CA SER A 62 6.71 0.23 7.13
C SER A 62 6.23 -0.02 5.70
N PHE A 63 4.95 -0.40 5.55
CA PHE A 63 4.34 -0.61 4.24
C PHE A 63 4.34 0.66 3.39
N THR A 64 3.94 1.80 3.95
CA THR A 64 3.96 3.08 3.23
C THR A 64 5.38 3.49 2.85
N LEU A 65 6.36 3.30 3.75
CA LEU A 65 7.76 3.62 3.45
C LEU A 65 8.30 2.74 2.32
N THR A 66 7.97 1.44 2.32
CA THR A 66 8.34 0.54 1.22
C THR A 66 7.71 0.98 -0.09
N LEU A 67 6.41 1.32 -0.11
CA LEU A 67 5.75 1.83 -1.31
C LEU A 67 6.40 3.12 -1.82
N ALA A 68 6.75 4.04 -0.92
CA ALA A 68 7.40 5.30 -1.30
C ALA A 68 8.82 5.10 -1.88
N ASN A 69 9.53 4.04 -1.47
CA ASN A 69 10.87 3.74 -2.01
C ASN A 69 10.83 3.14 -3.42
N ILE A 70 9.72 2.49 -3.80
CA ILE A 70 9.58 1.85 -5.11
C ILE A 70 8.77 2.70 -6.10
N PHE A 71 8.17 3.80 -5.63
CA PHE A 71 7.40 4.77 -6.42
C PHE A 71 8.30 5.68 -7.24
#